data_AF-A0A7R9G7A0-F1
#
_entry.id   AF-A0A7R9G7A0-F1
#
_cell.length_a   1.000
_cell.length_b   1.000
_cell.length_c   1.000
_cell.angle_alpha   90.00
_cell.angle_beta   90.00
_cell.angle_gamma   90.00
#
_symmetry.space_group_name_H-M   'P 1'
#
loop_
_entity.id
_entity.type
_entity.pdbx_description
1 polymer ?
#
loop_
_entity_poly.entity_id
_entity_poly.type
_entity_poly.pdbx_seq_one_letter_code
_entity_poly.pdbx_strand_id
1 'polypeptide(L)'
;MRLGVIFIFIQAFSLGLLEEEKRALFLTANVGEYAVFNCQLDFPNDIEIPYKLRWKKEGTVVFSWYKDEEPRATPDYQGRINLLPHDSPYGRGSINLTSIRESDGGWYECSVFFPNRSPSTRPNGTWYHLTVDGGTLLAIPPINQTTLEGEPAHFPCVTKDRDGRVTWYKDGVPLSELPDLEERSTVSQEGSLTIQETDIDDPGEYHCVVTNSLGERQTAGAFLNVLYKAKALSAPREVYLPFGKPGVLDCNFRANPPLTNLRWDKNGFLYDPYNVQGVFYSRNGSLFFSK
;
A
#
# COMPACT_ATOMS: atom_id res chain seq x y z
N MET A 1 81.75 -8.82 -31.33
CA MET A 1 80.88 -9.60 -30.41
C MET A 1 80.45 -8.65 -29.31
N ARG A 2 79.19 -8.15 -29.32
CA ARG A 2 78.06 -8.59 -28.46
C ARG A 2 78.47 -8.69 -26.98
N LEU A 3 77.81 -8.05 -26.01
CA LEU A 3 76.37 -7.93 -25.81
C LEU A 3 75.90 -6.48 -25.59
N GLY A 4 74.80 -6.11 -26.23
CA GLY A 4 74.04 -4.89 -25.97
C GLY A 4 73.12 -5.07 -24.75
N VAL A 5 73.03 -4.01 -23.95
CA VAL A 5 72.13 -3.90 -22.80
C VAL A 5 70.72 -3.67 -23.34
N ILE A 6 69.82 -4.64 -23.11
CA ILE A 6 68.39 -4.53 -23.44
C ILE A 6 67.71 -3.88 -22.23
N PHE A 7 67.36 -2.60 -22.34
CA PHE A 7 66.43 -1.96 -21.41
C PHE A 7 65.01 -2.38 -21.78
N ILE A 8 64.43 -3.30 -20.99
CA ILE A 8 63.01 -3.65 -21.08
C ILE A 8 62.24 -2.58 -20.29
N PHE A 9 61.62 -1.63 -20.99
CA PHE A 9 60.58 -0.79 -20.41
C PHE A 9 59.30 -1.63 -20.28
N ILE A 10 59.06 -2.17 -19.09
CA ILE A 10 57.75 -2.72 -18.74
C ILE A 10 56.84 -1.52 -18.49
N GLN A 11 56.07 -1.13 -19.51
CA GLN A 11 54.92 -0.26 -19.28
C GLN A 11 53.91 -1.06 -18.46
N ALA A 12 53.81 -0.74 -17.17
CA ALA A 12 52.68 -1.13 -16.35
C ALA A 12 51.43 -0.45 -16.92
N PHE A 13 50.71 -1.13 -17.80
CA PHE A 13 49.32 -0.81 -18.07
C PHE A 13 48.55 -1.13 -16.79
N SER A 14 48.38 -0.13 -15.93
CA SER A 14 47.30 -0.16 -14.95
C SER A 14 46.00 -0.20 -15.75
N LEU A 15 45.43 -1.40 -15.93
CA LEU A 15 44.00 -1.53 -16.18
C LEU A 15 43.32 -1.05 -14.89
N GLY A 16 43.21 0.27 -14.75
CA GLY A 16 42.23 0.86 -13.87
C GLY A 16 40.88 0.48 -14.46
N LEU A 17 40.29 -0.59 -13.93
CA LEU A 17 38.85 -0.71 -13.89
C LEU A 17 38.36 0.56 -13.19
N LEU A 18 37.97 1.56 -14.00
CA LEU A 18 36.94 2.50 -13.59
C LEU A 18 35.65 1.69 -13.52
N GLU A 19 35.54 0.85 -12.49
CA GLU A 19 34.22 0.60 -11.91
C GLU A 19 33.77 1.97 -11.45
N GLU A 20 32.91 2.63 -12.24
CA GLU A 20 32.10 3.72 -11.72
C GLU A 20 31.51 3.21 -10.42
N GLU A 21 31.97 3.76 -9.30
CA GLU A 21 31.55 3.39 -7.97
C GLU A 21 30.03 3.60 -7.93
N LYS A 22 29.27 2.52 -8.14
CA LYS A 22 27.82 2.54 -8.13
C LYS A 22 27.42 3.06 -6.76
N ARG A 23 27.05 4.34 -6.69
CA ARG A 23 26.83 5.03 -5.42
C ARG A 23 25.64 4.39 -4.73
N ALA A 24 25.93 3.49 -3.81
CA ALA A 24 24.95 2.87 -2.94
C ALA A 24 24.38 3.92 -1.98
N LEU A 25 23.07 3.86 -1.78
CA LEU A 25 22.36 4.66 -0.80
C LEU A 25 22.06 3.79 0.43
N PHE A 26 22.27 4.33 1.62
CA PHE A 26 22.03 3.63 2.87
C PHE A 26 20.72 4.16 3.47
N LEU A 27 19.80 3.24 3.74
CA LEU A 27 18.53 3.53 4.41
C LEU A 27 18.54 2.84 5.77
N THR A 28 17.89 3.46 6.74
CA THR A 28 17.65 2.90 8.06
C THR A 28 16.17 2.98 8.36
N ALA A 29 15.59 1.90 8.89
CA ALA A 29 14.20 1.88 9.32
C ALA A 29 14.00 0.91 10.49
N ASN A 30 13.01 1.17 11.33
CA ASN A 30 12.67 0.26 12.42
C ASN A 30 11.68 -0.82 11.96
N VAL A 31 11.62 -1.92 12.71
CA VAL A 31 10.58 -2.94 12.52
C VAL A 31 9.20 -2.32 12.70
N GLY A 32 8.31 -2.54 11.72
CA GLY A 32 6.96 -1.97 11.67
C GLY A 32 6.85 -0.65 10.92
N GLU A 33 7.96 0.02 10.64
CA GLU A 33 7.97 1.24 9.83
C GLU A 33 7.96 0.92 8.32
N TYR A 34 8.29 1.93 7.51
CA TYR A 34 8.37 1.83 6.07
C TYR A 34 9.66 2.46 5.54
N ALA A 35 10.08 2.05 4.35
CA ALA A 35 11.23 2.62 3.66
C ALA A 35 10.90 2.84 2.19
N VAL A 36 11.28 4.00 1.67
CA VAL A 36 11.11 4.36 0.26
C VAL A 36 12.40 4.13 -0.50
N PHE A 37 12.33 3.30 -1.53
CA PHE A 37 13.43 3.04 -2.44
C PHE A 37 13.20 3.82 -3.73
N ASN A 38 13.93 4.93 -3.88
CA ASN A 38 13.79 5.80 -5.04
C ASN A 38 14.46 5.19 -6.29
N CYS A 39 13.75 5.10 -7.40
CA CYS A 39 14.30 4.75 -8.70
C CYS A 39 13.86 5.76 -9.76
N GLN A 40 14.76 6.72 -10.01
CA GLN A 40 14.59 7.77 -11.01
C GLN A 40 14.61 7.19 -12.42
N LEU A 41 13.54 7.42 -13.18
CA LEU A 41 13.44 7.06 -14.60
C LEU A 41 13.35 8.34 -15.42
N ASP A 42 14.39 8.63 -16.18
CA ASP A 42 14.42 9.79 -17.06
C ASP A 42 14.07 9.35 -18.48
N PHE A 43 13.08 10.00 -19.07
CA PHE A 43 12.65 9.73 -20.43
C PHE A 43 13.01 10.90 -21.35
N PRO A 44 13.48 10.65 -22.59
CA PRO A 44 13.70 11.71 -23.57
C PRO A 44 12.43 12.54 -23.79
N ASN A 45 12.54 13.86 -23.59
CA ASN A 45 11.44 14.83 -23.72
C ASN A 45 10.21 14.51 -22.84
N ASP A 46 10.40 13.84 -21.70
CA ASP A 46 9.33 13.42 -20.78
C ASP A 46 8.27 12.49 -21.39
N ILE A 47 8.55 11.91 -22.56
CA ILE A 47 7.67 10.96 -23.22
C ILE A 47 7.91 9.58 -22.61
N GLU A 48 6.94 9.11 -21.84
CA GLU A 48 7.00 7.81 -21.19
C GLU A 48 7.18 6.67 -22.21
N ILE A 49 8.18 5.85 -21.97
CA ILE A 49 8.50 4.68 -22.80
C ILE A 49 8.15 3.44 -21.99
N PRO A 50 7.43 2.45 -22.56
CA PRO A 50 7.11 1.21 -21.86
C PRO A 50 8.37 0.53 -21.29
N TYR A 51 8.33 0.20 -19.99
CA TYR A 51 9.41 -0.45 -19.26
C TYR A 51 8.87 -1.55 -18.34
N LYS A 52 9.68 -2.58 -18.13
CA LYS A 52 9.51 -3.59 -17.08
C LYS A 52 10.39 -3.20 -15.90
N LEU A 53 9.76 -2.98 -14.76
CA LEU A 53 10.43 -2.69 -13.49
C LEU A 53 10.64 -3.98 -12.72
N ARG A 54 11.83 -4.16 -12.16
CA ARG A 54 12.16 -5.24 -11.23
C ARG A 54 12.99 -4.70 -10.08
N TRP A 55 12.52 -4.89 -8.86
CA TRP A 55 13.32 -4.71 -7.66
C TRP A 55 13.83 -6.05 -7.20
N LYS A 56 15.15 -6.12 -6.99
CA LYS A 56 15.81 -7.34 -6.51
C LYS A 56 16.36 -7.13 -5.11
N LYS A 57 16.15 -8.10 -4.22
CA LYS A 57 16.89 -8.22 -2.96
C LYS A 57 17.95 -9.30 -3.13
N GLU A 58 19.21 -8.95 -2.90
CA GLU A 58 20.34 -9.89 -2.95
C GLU A 58 20.36 -10.73 -4.24
N GLY A 59 20.03 -10.08 -5.37
CA GLY A 59 19.98 -10.69 -6.70
C GLY A 59 18.66 -11.39 -7.07
N THR A 60 17.76 -11.62 -6.11
CA THR A 60 16.45 -12.25 -6.34
C THR A 60 15.36 -11.21 -6.54
N VAL A 61 14.53 -11.35 -7.58
CA VAL A 61 13.42 -10.43 -7.84
C VAL A 61 12.36 -10.59 -6.73
N VAL A 62 12.16 -9.53 -5.94
CA VAL A 62 11.15 -9.50 -4.87
C VAL A 62 9.89 -8.77 -5.29
N PHE A 63 9.99 -7.86 -6.27
CA PHE A 63 8.89 -7.11 -6.84
C PHE A 63 9.10 -6.86 -8.34
N SER A 64 8.02 -6.93 -9.11
CA SER A 64 8.03 -6.62 -10.54
C SER A 64 6.74 -5.98 -10.99
N TRP A 65 6.85 -5.11 -11.99
CA TRP A 65 5.71 -4.42 -12.58
C TRP A 65 5.93 -4.16 -14.06
N TYR A 66 4.85 -4.23 -14.83
CA TYR A 66 4.78 -3.84 -16.23
C TYR A 66 3.47 -3.13 -16.50
N LYS A 67 3.48 -2.24 -17.50
CA LYS A 67 2.31 -1.46 -17.89
C LYS A 67 1.10 -2.39 -18.13
N ASP A 68 -0.06 -1.96 -17.63
CA ASP A 68 -1.35 -2.65 -17.78
C ASP A 68 -1.42 -4.04 -17.09
N GLU A 69 -0.42 -4.39 -16.27
CA GLU A 69 -0.42 -5.58 -15.42
C GLU A 69 -0.47 -5.19 -13.93
N GLU A 70 -1.07 -6.06 -13.11
CA GLU A 70 -1.01 -5.93 -11.67
C GLU A 70 0.44 -6.10 -11.16
N PRO A 71 0.90 -5.26 -10.21
CA PRO A 71 2.20 -5.46 -9.58
C PRO A 71 2.29 -6.84 -8.92
N ARG A 72 3.43 -7.51 -9.09
CA ARG A 72 3.69 -8.83 -8.51
C ARG A 72 4.79 -8.73 -7.49
N ALA A 73 4.53 -9.23 -6.29
CA ALA A 73 5.53 -9.41 -5.25
C ALA A 73 5.68 -10.89 -4.89
N THR A 74 6.84 -11.25 -4.34
CA THR A 74 7.04 -12.57 -3.72
C THR A 74 6.23 -12.69 -2.42
N PRO A 75 5.91 -13.90 -1.93
CA PRO A 75 5.02 -14.10 -0.78
C PRO A 75 5.39 -13.28 0.46
N ASP A 76 6.68 -13.15 0.77
CA ASP A 76 7.15 -12.37 1.92
C ASP A 76 6.93 -10.87 1.78
N TYR A 77 6.73 -10.37 0.56
CA TYR A 77 6.59 -8.95 0.24
C TYR A 77 5.19 -8.57 -0.28
N GLN A 78 4.32 -9.57 -0.47
CA GLN A 78 2.94 -9.37 -0.92
C GLN A 78 2.19 -8.48 0.08
N GLY A 79 1.56 -7.41 -0.42
CA GLY A 79 0.87 -6.41 0.41
C GLY A 79 1.78 -5.43 1.15
N ARG A 80 3.10 -5.64 1.15
CA ARG A 80 4.09 -4.76 1.81
C ARG A 80 4.84 -3.85 0.83
N ILE A 81 5.18 -4.35 -0.36
CA ILE A 81 5.79 -3.52 -1.41
C ILE A 81 4.71 -2.94 -2.30
N ASN A 82 4.72 -1.62 -2.44
CA ASN A 82 3.82 -0.88 -3.33
C ASN A 82 4.61 0.05 -4.24
N LEU A 83 4.23 0.12 -5.52
CA LEU A 83 4.74 1.13 -6.44
C LEU A 83 4.25 2.51 -5.98
N LEU A 84 5.13 3.49 -5.95
CA LEU A 84 4.74 4.85 -5.59
C LEU A 84 3.93 5.51 -6.72
N PRO A 85 2.94 6.36 -6.37
CA PRO A 85 2.18 7.13 -7.33
C PRO A 85 3.05 8.03 -8.23
N HIS A 86 2.59 8.28 -9.46
CA HIS A 86 3.30 9.10 -10.44
C HIS A 86 3.47 10.57 -10.03
N ASP A 87 2.59 11.08 -9.16
CA ASP A 87 2.62 12.43 -8.59
C ASP A 87 3.49 12.54 -7.33
N SER A 88 4.08 11.43 -6.87
CA SER A 88 5.02 11.44 -5.76
C SER A 88 6.31 12.22 -6.12
N PRO A 89 7.03 12.77 -5.12
CA PRO A 89 8.31 13.45 -5.38
C PRO A 89 9.45 12.48 -5.78
N TYR A 90 9.15 11.18 -5.89
CA TYR A 90 10.11 10.14 -6.21
C TYR A 90 10.03 9.74 -7.68
N GLY A 91 11.05 9.02 -8.16
CA GLY A 91 11.08 8.53 -9.53
C GLY A 91 9.95 7.54 -9.84
N ARG A 92 9.57 7.42 -11.11
CA ARG A 92 8.47 6.53 -11.56
C ARG A 92 8.71 5.02 -11.33
N GLY A 93 9.94 4.62 -11.02
CA GLY A 93 10.28 3.24 -10.66
C GLY A 93 10.32 2.99 -9.14
N SER A 94 9.98 3.99 -8.33
CA SER A 94 10.19 3.95 -6.89
C SER A 94 9.13 3.12 -6.19
N ILE A 95 9.55 2.44 -5.13
CA ILE A 95 8.66 1.61 -4.31
C ILE A 95 8.71 2.04 -2.85
N ASN A 96 7.62 1.77 -2.14
CA ASN A 96 7.55 1.82 -0.69
C ASN A 96 7.43 0.39 -0.15
N LEU A 97 8.33 -0.01 0.74
CA LEU A 97 8.23 -1.22 1.53
C LEU A 97 7.69 -0.86 2.92
N THR A 98 6.47 -1.27 3.23
CA THR A 98 5.83 -1.06 4.54
C THR A 98 6.00 -2.28 5.44
N SER A 99 5.67 -2.12 6.73
CA SER A 99 5.64 -3.23 7.70
C SER A 99 6.99 -3.96 7.72
N ILE A 100 8.07 -3.17 7.85
CA ILE A 100 9.45 -3.65 7.77
C ILE A 100 9.71 -4.72 8.84
N ARG A 101 10.44 -5.76 8.45
CA ARG A 101 10.88 -6.89 9.27
C ARG A 101 12.40 -6.93 9.28
N GLU A 102 12.99 -7.57 10.29
CA GLU A 102 14.45 -7.74 10.35
C GLU A 102 15.02 -8.46 9.12
N SER A 103 14.27 -9.42 8.58
CA SER A 103 14.63 -10.16 7.37
C SER A 103 14.70 -9.31 6.10
N ASP A 104 14.11 -8.11 6.12
CA ASP A 104 14.15 -7.18 4.99
C ASP A 104 15.51 -6.47 4.89
N GLY A 105 16.34 -6.54 5.92
CA GLY A 105 17.70 -6.00 5.87
C GLY A 105 18.50 -6.60 4.70
N GLY A 106 19.34 -5.77 4.07
CA GLY A 106 20.23 -6.18 3.00
C GLY A 106 20.21 -5.29 1.76
N TRP A 107 20.73 -5.84 0.66
CA TRP A 107 20.98 -5.12 -0.58
C TRP A 107 19.79 -5.19 -1.54
N TYR A 108 19.37 -4.03 -2.03
CA TYR A 108 18.33 -3.86 -3.03
C TYR A 108 18.85 -3.20 -4.30
N GLU A 109 18.40 -3.68 -5.45
CA GLU A 109 18.74 -3.15 -6.78
C GLU A 109 17.47 -2.84 -7.57
N CYS A 110 17.36 -1.61 -8.10
CA CYS A 110 16.39 -1.28 -9.14
C CYS A 110 16.91 -1.69 -10.52
N SER A 111 16.20 -2.60 -11.19
CA SER A 111 16.50 -3.10 -12.53
C SER A 111 15.36 -2.77 -13.49
N VAL A 112 15.69 -2.06 -14.57
CA VAL A 112 14.72 -1.55 -15.55
C VAL A 112 15.03 -2.12 -16.93
N PHE A 113 14.01 -2.66 -17.58
CA PHE A 113 14.12 -3.28 -18.89
C PHE A 113 13.17 -2.63 -19.91
N PHE A 114 13.68 -2.24 -21.07
CA PHE A 114 12.97 -1.63 -22.18
C PHE A 114 12.84 -2.66 -23.32
N PRO A 115 11.67 -3.32 -23.49
CA PRO A 115 11.51 -4.43 -24.43
C PRO A 115 11.81 -4.08 -25.89
N ASN A 116 11.59 -2.82 -26.29
CA ASN A 116 11.69 -2.37 -27.68
C ASN A 116 12.91 -1.47 -27.94
N ARG A 117 13.97 -1.55 -27.12
CA ARG A 117 15.17 -0.72 -27.26
C ARG A 117 16.45 -1.55 -27.13
N SER A 118 17.52 -1.03 -27.75
CA SER A 118 18.88 -1.54 -27.61
C SER A 118 19.77 -0.44 -27.04
N PRO A 119 20.45 -0.66 -25.90
CA PRO A 119 20.36 -1.83 -25.05
C PRO A 119 18.98 -1.94 -24.38
N SER A 120 18.52 -3.18 -24.17
CA SER A 120 17.21 -3.46 -23.56
C SER A 120 17.22 -3.28 -22.05
N THR A 121 18.38 -3.10 -21.44
CA THR A 121 18.55 -2.85 -20.00
C THR A 121 19.20 -1.49 -19.79
N ARG A 122 18.76 -0.78 -18.75
CA ARG A 122 19.51 0.38 -18.26
C ARG A 122 20.85 -0.10 -17.67
N PRO A 123 22.00 0.46 -18.07
CA PRO A 123 23.31 0.02 -17.58
C PRO A 123 23.52 0.32 -16.08
N ASN A 124 22.92 1.41 -15.57
CA ASN A 124 23.09 1.86 -14.19
C ASN A 124 21.77 1.70 -13.43
N GLY A 125 21.67 0.69 -12.57
CA GLY A 125 20.62 0.54 -11.56
C GLY A 125 20.96 1.30 -10.28
N THR A 126 19.95 1.74 -9.54
CA THR A 126 20.15 2.35 -8.21
C THR A 126 20.26 1.24 -7.16
N TRP A 127 21.28 1.33 -6.30
CA TRP A 127 21.55 0.34 -5.25
C TRP A 127 21.26 0.93 -3.87
N TYR A 128 20.59 0.15 -3.03
CA TYR A 128 20.28 0.50 -1.67
C TYR A 128 20.75 -0.58 -0.71
N HIS A 129 21.25 -0.18 0.45
CA HIS A 129 21.41 -1.08 1.60
C HIS A 129 20.43 -0.65 2.69
N LEU A 130 19.48 -1.52 3.02
CA LEU A 130 18.55 -1.29 4.12
C LEU A 130 19.14 -1.88 5.41
N THR A 131 19.41 -1.02 6.37
CA THR A 131 19.70 -1.38 7.76
C THR A 131 18.39 -1.38 8.51
N VAL A 132 18.04 -2.51 9.13
CA VAL A 132 16.85 -2.60 9.96
C VAL A 132 17.27 -2.51 11.41
N ASP A 133 16.87 -1.43 12.06
CA ASP A 133 17.11 -1.25 13.49
C ASP A 133 16.10 -2.13 14.24
N GLY A 134 16.65 -3.18 14.86
CA GLY A 134 15.89 -4.26 15.51
C GLY A 134 15.29 -3.83 16.83
N GLY A 135 14.35 -2.87 16.82
CA GLY A 135 13.42 -2.65 17.92
C GLY A 135 12.89 -4.01 18.40
N THR A 136 13.24 -4.33 19.64
CA THR A 136 13.56 -5.68 20.11
C THR A 136 12.36 -6.57 20.42
N LEU A 137 11.12 -6.08 20.26
CA LEU A 137 9.94 -6.74 20.79
C LEU A 137 9.01 -7.32 19.73
N LEU A 138 9.02 -6.76 18.52
CA LEU A 138 8.14 -7.16 17.43
C LEU A 138 8.91 -7.95 16.37
N ALA A 139 8.38 -9.11 15.98
CA ALA A 139 8.92 -9.95 14.92
C ALA A 139 8.18 -9.72 13.60
N ILE A 140 6.85 -9.75 13.65
CA ILE A 140 5.99 -9.57 12.47
C ILE A 140 5.02 -8.43 12.77
N PRO A 141 5.18 -7.27 12.12
CA PRO A 141 4.21 -6.18 12.20
C PRO A 141 2.98 -6.45 11.32
N PRO A 142 1.84 -5.80 11.62
CA PRO A 142 0.63 -5.91 10.81
C PRO A 142 0.80 -5.24 9.46
N ILE A 143 -0.01 -5.68 8.50
CA ILE A 143 -0.03 -5.16 7.14
C ILE A 143 -1.41 -4.60 6.82
N ASN A 144 -1.48 -3.57 5.98
CA ASN A 144 -2.76 -3.03 5.51
C ASN A 144 -3.57 -4.15 4.85
N GLN A 145 -4.87 -4.18 5.15
CA GLN A 145 -5.77 -5.20 4.63
C GLN A 145 -7.02 -4.57 4.02
N THR A 146 -7.45 -5.11 2.89
CA THR A 146 -8.78 -4.86 2.33
C THR A 146 -9.55 -6.16 2.35
N THR A 147 -10.76 -6.14 2.90
CA THR A 147 -11.66 -7.30 2.95
C THR A 147 -13.07 -6.93 2.48
N LEU A 148 -13.92 -7.91 2.23
CA LEU A 148 -15.34 -7.69 1.99
C LEU A 148 -16.09 -7.70 3.32
N GLU A 149 -17.19 -6.95 3.41
CA GLU A 149 -18.09 -7.05 4.56
C GLU A 149 -18.52 -8.49 4.82
N GLY A 150 -18.49 -8.89 6.09
CA GLY A 150 -18.79 -10.23 6.58
C GLY A 150 -17.62 -11.20 6.48
N GLU A 151 -16.56 -10.88 5.71
CA GLU A 151 -15.37 -11.71 5.63
C GLU A 151 -14.40 -11.40 6.77
N PRO A 152 -13.57 -12.38 7.20
CA PRO A 152 -12.62 -12.17 8.27
C PRO A 152 -11.48 -11.23 7.88
N ALA A 153 -10.99 -10.45 8.84
CA ALA A 153 -9.75 -9.68 8.74
C ALA A 153 -8.70 -10.24 9.71
N HIS A 154 -7.44 -10.32 9.26
CA HIS A 154 -6.34 -10.88 10.04
C HIS A 154 -5.14 -9.95 10.03
N PHE A 155 -4.83 -9.41 11.20
CA PHE A 155 -3.69 -8.53 11.42
C PHE A 155 -2.58 -9.27 12.17
N PRO A 156 -1.51 -9.69 11.48
CA PRO A 156 -0.39 -10.35 12.14
C PRO A 156 0.32 -9.35 13.07
N CYS A 157 0.51 -9.69 14.33
CA CYS A 157 1.36 -8.92 15.23
C CYS A 157 2.06 -9.89 16.17
N VAL A 158 3.17 -10.44 15.71
CA VAL A 158 3.90 -11.49 16.42
C VAL A 158 5.01 -10.87 17.24
N THR A 159 4.95 -11.04 18.55
CA THR A 159 6.03 -10.63 19.45
C THR A 159 7.22 -11.60 19.39
N LYS A 160 8.44 -11.08 19.58
CA LYS A 160 9.67 -11.87 19.77
C LYS A 160 9.73 -12.49 21.17
N ASP A 161 9.14 -11.83 22.16
CA ASP A 161 9.16 -12.25 23.55
C ASP A 161 7.91 -13.08 23.85
N ARG A 162 8.08 -14.35 24.23
CA ARG A 162 6.96 -15.24 24.55
C ARG A 162 6.15 -14.77 25.75
N ASP A 163 6.78 -14.03 26.66
CA ASP A 163 6.12 -13.46 27.84
C ASP A 163 5.67 -12.00 27.59
N GLY A 164 5.85 -11.50 26.36
CA GLY A 164 5.40 -10.19 25.94
C GLY A 164 3.87 -10.11 25.89
N ARG A 165 3.32 -8.98 26.35
CA ARG A 165 1.89 -8.69 26.25
C ARG A 165 1.60 -7.88 25.00
N VAL A 166 0.65 -8.31 24.18
CA VAL A 166 0.16 -7.57 23.02
C VAL A 166 -1.22 -7.00 23.30
N THR A 167 -1.41 -5.72 23.04
CA THR A 167 -2.69 -5.01 23.17
C THR A 167 -3.01 -4.28 21.87
N TRP A 168 -4.27 -4.36 21.44
CA TRP A 168 -4.74 -3.80 20.18
C TRP A 168 -5.62 -2.58 20.38
N TYR A 169 -5.51 -1.64 19.45
CA TYR A 169 -6.24 -0.38 19.42
C TYR A 169 -6.82 -0.17 18.03
N LYS A 170 -8.02 0.40 17.93
CA LYS A 170 -8.62 0.92 16.71
C LYS A 170 -8.78 2.42 16.85
N ASP A 171 -8.19 3.20 15.94
CA ASP A 171 -8.26 4.66 15.92
C ASP A 171 -7.89 5.30 17.27
N GLY A 172 -6.93 4.69 17.97
CA GLY A 172 -6.46 5.12 19.29
C GLY A 172 -7.27 4.62 20.49
N VAL A 173 -8.40 3.94 20.27
CA VAL A 173 -9.26 3.36 21.32
C VAL A 173 -8.88 1.90 21.55
N PRO A 174 -8.67 1.44 22.79
CA PRO A 174 -8.41 0.02 23.07
C PRO A 174 -9.56 -0.86 22.55
N LEU A 175 -9.24 -2.02 21.96
CA LEU A 175 -10.29 -2.96 21.52
C LEU A 175 -11.23 -3.37 22.66
N SER A 176 -10.74 -3.49 23.89
CA SER A 176 -11.54 -3.81 25.08
C SER A 176 -12.57 -2.75 25.47
N GLU A 177 -12.51 -1.56 24.84
CA GLU A 177 -13.48 -0.48 25.02
C GLU A 177 -14.46 -0.40 23.84
N LEU A 178 -14.42 -1.37 22.91
CA LEU A 178 -15.27 -1.48 21.73
C LEU A 178 -16.03 -2.80 21.76
N PRO A 179 -17.13 -2.92 22.55
CA PRO A 179 -17.75 -4.22 22.85
C PRO A 179 -18.16 -5.05 21.64
N ASP A 180 -18.75 -4.41 20.62
CA ASP A 180 -19.18 -5.08 19.39
C ASP A 180 -17.99 -5.67 18.61
N LEU A 181 -16.90 -4.90 18.49
CA LEU A 181 -15.70 -5.35 17.81
C LEU A 181 -14.92 -6.36 18.65
N GLU A 182 -14.85 -6.19 19.97
CA GLU A 182 -14.23 -7.13 20.90
C GLU A 182 -14.91 -8.50 20.83
N GLU A 183 -16.24 -8.55 20.81
CA GLU A 183 -17.01 -9.79 20.73
C GLU A 183 -16.72 -10.58 19.43
N ARG A 184 -16.54 -9.86 18.32
CA ARG A 184 -16.22 -10.44 17.00
C ARG A 184 -14.72 -10.69 16.79
N SER A 185 -13.88 -10.36 17.76
CA SER A 185 -12.42 -10.39 17.63
C SER A 185 -11.77 -11.45 18.52
N THR A 186 -10.63 -11.96 18.06
CA THR A 186 -9.78 -12.88 18.82
C THR A 186 -8.33 -12.47 18.68
N VAL A 187 -7.57 -12.47 19.78
CA VAL A 187 -6.12 -12.23 19.76
C VAL A 187 -5.42 -13.55 20.07
N SER A 188 -4.53 -13.98 19.17
CA SER A 188 -3.76 -15.21 19.35
C SER A 188 -2.76 -15.08 20.49
N GLN A 189 -2.22 -16.20 20.96
CA GLN A 189 -1.17 -16.21 21.98
C GLN A 189 0.08 -15.41 21.57
N GLU A 190 0.37 -15.38 20.26
CA GLU A 190 1.50 -14.64 19.70
C GLU A 190 1.21 -13.14 19.50
N GLY A 191 -0.05 -12.73 19.64
CA GLY A 191 -0.50 -11.34 19.56
C GLY A 191 -1.25 -10.94 18.29
N SER A 192 -1.40 -11.83 17.31
CA SER A 192 -2.11 -11.53 16.07
C SER A 192 -3.61 -11.40 16.29
N LEU A 193 -4.23 -10.37 15.73
CA LEU A 193 -5.67 -10.11 15.81
C LEU A 193 -6.39 -10.74 14.61
N THR A 194 -7.51 -11.39 14.89
CA THR A 194 -8.46 -11.86 13.88
C THR A 194 -9.85 -11.34 14.22
N ILE A 195 -10.42 -10.54 13.32
CA ILE A 195 -11.83 -10.12 13.33
C ILE A 195 -12.58 -11.15 12.48
N GLN A 196 -13.55 -11.87 13.05
CA GLN A 196 -14.22 -13.00 12.38
C GLN A 196 -15.18 -12.55 11.28
N GLU A 197 -15.96 -11.51 11.53
CA GLU A 197 -16.93 -10.94 10.60
C GLU A 197 -16.74 -9.43 10.58
N THR A 198 -16.31 -8.85 9.46
CA THR A 198 -16.09 -7.39 9.36
C THR A 198 -17.36 -6.62 9.02
N ASP A 199 -17.54 -5.47 9.67
CA ASP A 199 -18.67 -4.55 9.48
C ASP A 199 -18.27 -3.26 8.73
N ILE A 200 -19.26 -2.49 8.25
CA ILE A 200 -19.08 -1.20 7.57
C ILE A 200 -18.46 -0.11 8.45
N ASP A 201 -18.54 -0.23 9.78
CA ASP A 201 -17.96 0.71 10.74
C ASP A 201 -16.58 0.25 11.28
N ASP A 202 -16.13 -0.94 10.89
CA ASP A 202 -14.80 -1.49 11.24
C ASP A 202 -13.60 -0.85 10.49
N PRO A 203 -13.72 -0.17 9.32
CA PRO A 203 -12.60 0.53 8.71
C PRO A 203 -11.93 1.52 9.67
N GLY A 204 -10.60 1.60 9.60
CA GLY A 204 -9.82 2.43 10.51
C GLY A 204 -8.37 1.99 10.63
N GLU A 205 -7.62 2.70 11.47
CA GLU A 205 -6.23 2.38 11.77
C GLU A 205 -6.13 1.48 13.01
N TYR A 206 -5.57 0.28 12.83
CA TYR A 206 -5.37 -0.70 13.88
C TYR A 206 -3.91 -0.71 14.30
N HIS A 207 -3.66 -0.51 15.60
CA HIS A 207 -2.32 -0.51 16.17
C HIS A 207 -2.17 -1.65 17.17
N CYS A 208 -1.09 -2.41 17.05
CA CYS A 208 -0.67 -3.31 18.10
C CYS A 208 0.45 -2.69 18.93
N VAL A 209 0.32 -2.79 20.25
CA VAL A 209 1.31 -2.35 21.22
C VAL A 209 1.83 -3.58 21.94
N VAL A 210 3.11 -3.88 21.73
CA VAL A 210 3.82 -4.97 22.39
C VAL A 210 4.57 -4.40 23.59
N THR A 211 4.36 -4.99 24.76
CA THR A 211 5.04 -4.61 26.02
C THR A 211 5.75 -5.82 26.61
N ASN A 212 7.05 -5.72 26.90
CA ASN A 212 7.79 -6.80 27.56
C ASN A 212 7.70 -6.73 29.10
N SER A 213 8.29 -7.73 29.76
CA SER A 213 8.36 -7.81 31.23
C SER A 213 9.14 -6.65 31.89
N LEU A 214 10.04 -6.01 31.15
CA LEU A 214 10.81 -4.83 31.60
C LEU A 214 10.06 -3.50 31.40
N GLY A 215 8.88 -3.53 30.77
CA GLY A 215 8.06 -2.35 30.50
C GLY A 215 8.45 -1.58 29.24
N GLU A 216 9.37 -2.09 28.42
CA GLU A 216 9.66 -1.55 27.08
C GLU A 216 8.45 -1.76 26.17
N ARG A 217 8.18 -0.79 25.29
CA ARG A 217 7.02 -0.81 24.40
C ARG A 217 7.42 -0.57 22.96
N GLN A 218 6.82 -1.32 22.05
CA GLN A 218 6.91 -1.11 20.61
C GLN A 218 5.52 -1.11 19.99
N THR A 219 5.31 -0.24 19.01
CA THR A 219 4.01 -0.08 18.34
C THR A 219 4.18 -0.22 16.85
N ALA A 220 3.25 -0.92 16.21
CA ALA A 220 3.12 -0.98 14.76
C ALA A 220 1.64 -0.99 14.37
N GLY A 221 1.33 -0.45 13.19
CA GLY A 221 -0.05 -0.25 12.77
C GLY A 221 -0.30 -0.58 11.31
N ALA A 222 -1.58 -0.85 11.02
CA ALA A 222 -2.09 -1.14 9.70
C ALA A 222 -3.51 -0.61 9.53
N PHE A 223 -3.87 -0.27 8.30
CA PHE A 223 -5.22 0.20 7.96
C PHE A 223 -6.11 -0.95 7.50
N LEU A 224 -7.33 -1.01 8.02
CA LEU A 224 -8.40 -1.87 7.54
C LEU A 224 -9.31 -1.10 6.58
N ASN A 225 -9.51 -1.64 5.37
CA ASN A 225 -10.54 -1.21 4.45
C ASN A 225 -11.58 -2.32 4.28
N VAL A 226 -12.86 -2.01 4.43
CA VAL A 226 -13.97 -2.96 4.24
C VAL A 226 -14.78 -2.54 3.03
N LEU A 227 -14.86 -3.42 2.02
CA LEU A 227 -15.64 -3.20 0.81
C LEU A 227 -17.04 -3.76 0.99
N TYR A 228 -18.04 -2.95 0.64
CA TYR A 228 -19.44 -3.32 0.78
C TYR A 228 -20.28 -2.66 -0.31
N LYS A 229 -21.34 -3.36 -0.71
CA LYS A 229 -22.32 -2.86 -1.68
C LYS A 229 -23.07 -1.67 -1.11
N ALA A 230 -23.67 -0.87 -1.99
CA ALA A 230 -24.45 0.28 -1.55
C ALA A 230 -25.59 -0.13 -0.61
N LYS A 231 -25.58 0.42 0.61
CA LYS A 231 -26.62 0.25 1.63
C LYS A 231 -27.31 1.57 1.88
N ALA A 232 -28.63 1.59 1.72
CA ALA A 232 -29.45 2.75 2.07
C ALA A 232 -29.50 2.89 3.60
N LEU A 233 -29.04 4.03 4.11
CA LEU A 233 -29.13 4.42 5.51
C LEU A 233 -30.51 5.00 5.83
N SER A 234 -31.03 5.83 4.93
CA SER A 234 -32.33 6.49 5.04
C SER A 234 -32.98 6.47 3.67
N ALA A 235 -34.07 5.71 3.55
CA ALA A 235 -34.92 5.68 2.36
C ALA A 235 -36.36 5.43 2.81
N PRO A 236 -37.15 6.50 3.05
CA PRO A 236 -38.53 6.35 3.46
C PRO A 236 -39.32 5.58 2.39
N ARG A 237 -40.08 4.56 2.82
CA ARG A 237 -40.90 3.76 1.89
C ARG A 237 -41.97 4.60 1.20
N GLU A 238 -42.52 5.58 1.92
CA GLU A 238 -43.53 6.50 1.42
C GLU A 238 -43.19 7.92 1.87
N VAL A 239 -43.38 8.88 0.96
CA VAL A 239 -43.18 10.31 1.22
C VAL A 239 -44.38 11.06 0.67
N TYR A 240 -45.05 11.84 1.51
CA TYR A 240 -46.17 12.69 1.11
C TYR A 240 -45.68 14.08 0.73
N LEU A 241 -45.92 14.48 -0.51
CA LEU A 241 -45.42 15.73 -1.06
C LEU A 241 -46.58 16.61 -1.52
N PRO A 242 -46.65 17.89 -1.07
CA PRO A 242 -47.72 18.79 -1.45
C PRO A 242 -47.64 19.13 -2.94
N PHE A 243 -48.79 19.10 -3.61
CA PHE A 243 -48.87 19.38 -5.03
C PHE A 243 -48.39 20.81 -5.38
N GLY A 244 -47.59 20.94 -6.44
CA GLY A 244 -47.07 22.21 -6.94
C GLY A 244 -46.07 22.90 -6.01
N LYS A 245 -45.49 22.16 -5.06
CA LYS A 245 -44.44 22.64 -4.17
C LYS A 245 -43.15 21.84 -4.42
N PRO A 246 -41.98 22.47 -4.20
CA PRO A 246 -40.72 21.74 -4.18
C PRO A 246 -40.76 20.61 -3.17
N GLY A 247 -40.07 19.52 -3.48
CA GLY A 247 -40.00 18.37 -2.58
C GLY A 247 -38.71 17.57 -2.77
N VAL A 248 -38.49 16.67 -1.81
CA VAL A 248 -37.29 15.87 -1.72
C VAL A 248 -37.68 14.43 -1.43
N LEU A 249 -37.15 13.49 -2.22
CA LEU A 249 -37.08 12.09 -1.84
C LEU A 249 -35.69 11.83 -1.26
N ASP A 250 -35.64 11.71 0.06
CA ASP A 250 -34.38 11.38 0.72
C ASP A 250 -34.03 9.91 0.46
N CYS A 251 -32.79 9.69 0.04
CA CYS A 251 -32.22 8.38 -0.22
C CYS A 251 -30.72 8.50 0.05
N ASN A 252 -30.37 8.46 1.33
CA ASN A 252 -28.99 8.51 1.77
C ASN A 252 -28.43 7.09 1.80
N PHE A 253 -27.30 6.84 1.14
CA PHE A 253 -26.65 5.54 1.11
C PHE A 253 -25.14 5.67 1.39
N ARG A 254 -24.53 4.57 1.83
CA ARG A 254 -23.08 4.39 1.87
C ARG A 254 -22.67 3.24 0.97
N ALA A 255 -21.49 3.35 0.37
CA ALA A 255 -20.88 2.30 -0.44
C ALA A 255 -19.36 2.44 -0.37
N ASN A 256 -18.65 1.33 -0.38
CA ASN A 256 -17.20 1.31 -0.55
C ASN A 256 -16.81 0.20 -1.54
N PRO A 257 -16.27 0.53 -2.73
CA PRO A 257 -15.88 1.87 -3.18
C PRO A 257 -17.07 2.81 -3.43
N PRO A 258 -16.84 4.14 -3.47
CA PRO A 258 -17.89 5.11 -3.77
C PRO A 258 -18.56 4.82 -5.12
N LEU A 259 -19.90 4.90 -5.17
CA LEU A 259 -20.63 4.72 -6.42
C LEU A 259 -20.32 5.84 -7.42
N THR A 260 -20.07 5.47 -8.67
CA THR A 260 -19.85 6.41 -9.77
C THR A 260 -21.11 6.71 -10.57
N ASN A 261 -22.07 5.78 -10.58
CA ASN A 261 -23.31 5.90 -11.35
C ASN A 261 -24.53 5.79 -10.42
N LEU A 262 -25.28 6.88 -10.31
CA LEU A 262 -26.57 6.93 -9.63
C LEU A 262 -27.68 7.15 -10.64
N ARG A 263 -28.77 6.40 -10.53
CA ARG A 263 -29.94 6.50 -11.40
C ARG A 263 -31.22 6.50 -10.58
N TRP A 264 -32.09 7.46 -10.85
CA TRP A 264 -33.48 7.44 -10.42
C TRP A 264 -34.37 6.95 -11.56
N ASP A 265 -35.32 6.08 -11.22
CA ASP A 265 -36.29 5.54 -12.16
C ASP A 265 -37.69 5.65 -11.56
N LYS A 266 -38.65 6.06 -12.36
CA LYS A 266 -40.06 6.11 -12.00
C LYS A 266 -40.85 5.34 -13.04
N ASN A 267 -41.39 4.17 -12.66
CA ASN A 267 -42.21 3.31 -13.51
C ASN A 267 -41.52 2.90 -14.84
N GLY A 268 -40.22 2.64 -14.81
CA GLY A 268 -39.41 2.29 -15.99
C GLY A 268 -38.90 3.48 -16.79
N PHE A 269 -39.23 4.72 -16.37
CA PHE A 269 -38.75 5.94 -17.00
C PHE A 269 -37.58 6.53 -16.21
N LEU A 270 -36.49 6.84 -16.91
CA LEU A 270 -35.33 7.50 -16.33
C LEU A 270 -35.73 8.90 -15.81
N TYR A 271 -35.64 9.07 -14.51
CA TYR A 271 -36.11 10.27 -13.81
C TYR A 271 -34.93 11.14 -13.42
N ASP A 272 -34.35 11.83 -14.41
CA ASP A 272 -33.14 12.63 -14.27
C ASP A 272 -33.33 14.08 -14.79
N PRO A 273 -32.35 14.98 -14.58
CA PRO A 273 -32.45 16.38 -15.00
C PRO A 273 -32.52 16.58 -16.53
N TYR A 274 -32.11 15.59 -17.31
CA TYR A 274 -32.12 15.65 -18.78
C TYR A 274 -33.48 15.30 -19.35
N ASN A 275 -34.20 14.38 -18.70
CA ASN A 275 -35.51 13.88 -19.13
C ASN A 275 -36.67 14.61 -18.43
N VAL A 276 -36.46 15.17 -17.23
CA VAL A 276 -37.50 15.83 -16.44
C VAL A 276 -37.02 17.20 -15.95
N GLN A 277 -37.67 18.27 -16.41
CA GLN A 277 -37.33 19.64 -16.00
C GLN A 277 -37.56 19.85 -14.51
N GLY A 278 -36.62 20.55 -13.87
CA GLY A 278 -36.72 20.93 -12.45
C GLY A 278 -36.37 19.81 -11.47
N VAL A 279 -35.90 18.65 -11.95
CA VAL A 279 -35.38 17.53 -11.16
C VAL A 279 -33.87 17.63 -11.04
N PHE A 280 -33.36 17.35 -9.84
CA PHE A 280 -31.93 17.31 -9.53
C PHE A 280 -31.67 16.14 -8.58
N TYR A 281 -30.52 15.49 -8.67
CA TYR A 281 -30.11 14.49 -7.68
C TYR A 281 -28.78 14.90 -7.05
N SER A 282 -28.62 14.53 -5.78
CA SER A 282 -27.39 14.78 -5.03
C SER A 282 -26.52 13.52 -5.02
N ARG A 283 -25.22 13.69 -4.74
CA ARG A 283 -24.26 12.58 -4.65
C ARG A 283 -24.57 11.59 -3.52
N ASN A 284 -25.30 12.04 -2.50
CA ASN A 284 -25.78 11.18 -1.42
C ASN A 284 -26.94 10.26 -1.84
N GLY A 285 -27.52 10.48 -3.02
CA GLY A 285 -28.63 9.71 -3.60
C GLY A 285 -29.99 10.38 -3.54
N SER A 286 -30.17 11.46 -2.78
CA SER A 286 -31.48 12.13 -2.67
C SER A 286 -31.88 12.81 -3.98
N LEU A 287 -33.19 12.77 -4.28
CA LEU A 287 -33.80 13.40 -5.46
C LEU A 287 -34.56 14.65 -5.02
N PHE A 288 -34.35 15.75 -5.73
CA PHE A 288 -34.98 17.04 -5.52
C PHE A 288 -35.82 17.40 -6.74
N PHE A 289 -36.95 18.05 -6.51
CA PHE A 289 -37.78 18.62 -7.58
C PHE A 289 -38.26 20.00 -7.16
N SER A 290 -38.20 20.94 -8.10
CA SER A 290 -38.36 22.38 -7.86
C SER A 290 -39.71 22.96 -8.28
N LYS A 291 -40.54 22.20 -8.99
CA LYS A 291 -41.89 22.58 -9.42
C LYS A 291 -42.79 21.37 -9.60
#